data_AF-A0A315D8R6-F1
#
_entry.id   AF-A0A315D8R6-F1
#
_cell.length_a   1.000
_cell.length_b   1.000
_cell.length_c   1.000
_cell.angle_alpha   90.00
_cell.angle_beta   90.00
_cell.angle_gamma   90.00
#
_symmetry.space_group_name_H-M   'P 1'
#
loop_
_entity.id
_entity.type
_entity.pdbx_description
1 polymer ?
#
loop_
_entity_poly.entity_id
_entity_poly.type
_entity_poly.pdbx_seq_one_letter_code
_entity_poly.pdbx_strand_id
1 'polypeptide(L)'
;MEASTYKTDGEHTSVGARLKAWEYSIELIGKSPWLGHGVGSYKAKALQNFESISVCKLGICDQPHNQFITTVTETGVIGILGLFVWMLSPFTHLRKAATRGIADHKNLLSPLMVIFLITAMFDSSLKIQGQLFFMVIKLGLISCAVKNSQSDGASAVPIN
;
A
#
# COMPACT_ATOMS: atom_id res chain seq x y z
N MET A 1 -18.21 -31.76 13.29
CA MET A 1 -19.27 -30.82 13.73
C MET A 1 -18.71 -29.60 14.49
N GLU A 2 -17.53 -29.67 15.10
CA GLU A 2 -16.93 -28.50 15.79
C GLU A 2 -16.38 -27.41 14.83
N ALA A 3 -15.83 -27.81 13.67
CA ALA A 3 -15.28 -26.87 12.69
C ALA A 3 -16.34 -25.99 11.98
N SER A 4 -17.59 -26.47 11.90
CA SER A 4 -18.70 -25.71 11.30
C SER A 4 -19.29 -24.68 12.27
N THR A 5 -19.34 -25.00 13.57
CA THR A 5 -19.86 -24.09 14.61
C THR A 5 -18.89 -22.93 14.87
N TYR A 6 -17.58 -23.18 14.83
CA TYR A 6 -16.56 -22.11 14.91
C TYR A 6 -16.67 -21.10 13.76
N LYS A 7 -17.01 -21.56 12.54
CA LYS A 7 -17.21 -20.66 11.39
C LYS A 7 -18.37 -19.71 11.64
N THR A 8 -19.51 -20.19 12.14
CA THR A 8 -20.68 -19.34 12.42
C THR A 8 -20.47 -18.35 13.58
N ASP A 9 -19.79 -18.73 14.66
CA ASP A 9 -19.54 -17.81 15.79
C ASP A 9 -18.36 -16.84 15.52
N GLY A 10 -17.33 -17.31 14.83
CA GLY A 10 -16.17 -16.51 14.44
C GLY A 10 -16.48 -15.44 13.39
N GLU A 11 -17.50 -15.65 12.57
CA GLU A 11 -17.98 -14.72 11.55
C GLU A 11 -18.48 -13.38 12.11
N HIS A 12 -18.95 -13.37 13.35
CA HIS A 12 -19.38 -12.15 14.03
C HIS A 12 -18.24 -11.39 14.73
N THR A 13 -17.00 -11.89 14.64
CA THR A 13 -15.81 -11.23 15.19
C THR A 13 -15.10 -10.36 14.14
N SER A 14 -14.37 -9.34 14.59
CA SER A 14 -13.60 -8.45 13.69
C SER A 14 -12.52 -9.17 12.89
N VAL A 15 -11.97 -10.27 13.43
CA VAL A 15 -10.95 -11.09 12.73
C VAL A 15 -11.60 -11.99 11.70
N GLY A 16 -12.70 -12.68 12.04
CA GLY A 16 -13.42 -13.53 11.08
C GLY A 16 -13.96 -12.75 9.89
N ALA A 17 -14.46 -11.54 10.13
CA ALA A 17 -14.92 -10.66 9.05
C ALA A 17 -13.78 -10.24 8.09
N ARG A 18 -12.56 -9.98 8.60
CA ARG A 18 -11.39 -9.69 7.74
C ARG A 18 -10.96 -10.91 6.93
N LEU A 19 -10.95 -12.10 7.52
CA LEU A 19 -10.61 -13.33 6.80
C LEU A 19 -11.58 -13.58 5.63
N LYS A 20 -12.90 -13.38 5.84
CA LYS A 20 -13.89 -13.45 4.74
C LYS A 20 -13.65 -12.39 3.67
N ALA A 21 -13.32 -11.16 4.07
CA ALA A 21 -12.97 -10.10 3.11
C ALA A 21 -11.74 -10.47 2.28
N TRP A 22 -10.74 -11.11 2.88
CA TRP A 22 -9.53 -11.55 2.19
C TRP A 22 -9.80 -12.73 1.25
N GLU A 23 -10.57 -13.72 1.69
CA GLU A 23 -10.99 -14.85 0.86
C GLU A 23 -11.74 -14.37 -0.39
N TYR A 24 -12.71 -13.46 -0.22
CA TYR A 24 -13.42 -12.85 -1.34
C TYR A 24 -12.51 -12.02 -2.24
N SER A 25 -11.57 -11.27 -1.66
CA SER A 25 -10.59 -10.50 -2.45
C SER A 25 -9.72 -11.42 -3.30
N ILE A 26 -9.29 -12.58 -2.78
CA ILE A 26 -8.53 -13.58 -3.53
C ILE A 26 -9.35 -14.13 -4.71
N GLU A 27 -10.63 -14.40 -4.48
CA GLU A 27 -11.54 -14.82 -5.55
C GLU A 27 -11.65 -13.75 -6.65
N LEU A 28 -11.80 -12.47 -6.25
CA LEU A 28 -11.81 -11.36 -7.20
C LEU A 28 -10.50 -11.30 -7.98
N ILE A 29 -9.35 -11.33 -7.33
CA ILE A 29 -8.03 -11.32 -8.00
C ILE A 29 -7.94 -12.42 -9.06
N GLY A 30 -8.47 -13.62 -8.78
CA GLY A 30 -8.54 -14.71 -9.76
C GLY A 30 -9.36 -14.39 -11.01
N LYS A 31 -10.41 -13.56 -10.89
CA LYS A 31 -11.29 -13.15 -12.01
C LYS A 31 -10.68 -12.07 -12.91
N SER A 32 -9.88 -11.15 -12.34
CA SER A 32 -9.20 -10.10 -13.10
C SER A 32 -7.79 -9.84 -12.57
N PRO A 33 -6.81 -10.72 -12.86
CA PRO A 33 -5.50 -10.67 -12.22
C PRO A 33 -4.63 -9.52 -12.74
N TRP A 34 -4.76 -9.13 -14.01
CA TRP A 34 -3.82 -8.19 -14.62
C TRP A 34 -4.15 -6.71 -14.33
N LEU A 35 -5.41 -6.33 -14.57
CA LEU A 35 -5.89 -4.95 -14.45
C LEU A 35 -6.79 -4.73 -13.22
N GLY A 36 -7.16 -5.80 -12.52
CA GLY A 36 -8.08 -5.72 -11.40
C GLY A 36 -9.48 -5.32 -11.84
N HIS A 37 -10.22 -4.72 -10.92
CA HIS A 37 -11.64 -4.39 -11.10
C HIS A 37 -11.93 -2.89 -11.18
N GLY A 38 -10.89 -2.07 -11.22
CA GLY A 38 -10.97 -0.61 -11.14
C GLY A 38 -10.79 -0.10 -9.71
N VAL A 39 -10.20 1.10 -9.59
CA VAL A 39 -9.97 1.77 -8.31
C VAL A 39 -11.31 2.09 -7.63
N GLY A 40 -11.43 1.79 -6.34
CA GLY A 40 -12.66 1.96 -5.57
C GLY A 40 -13.74 0.90 -5.81
N SER A 41 -13.51 -0.08 -6.69
CA SER A 41 -14.52 -1.11 -7.02
C SER A 41 -14.79 -2.10 -5.89
N TYR A 42 -13.86 -2.24 -4.94
CA TYR A 42 -13.98 -3.23 -3.86
C TYR A 42 -15.29 -3.07 -3.08
N LYS A 43 -15.67 -1.84 -2.73
CA LYS A 43 -16.86 -1.58 -1.92
C LYS A 43 -18.15 -2.05 -2.61
N ALA A 44 -18.31 -1.69 -3.88
CA ALA A 44 -19.47 -2.12 -4.66
C ALA A 44 -19.53 -3.66 -4.77
N LYS A 45 -18.38 -4.30 -4.97
CA LYS A 45 -18.28 -5.77 -5.06
C LYS A 45 -18.50 -6.47 -3.73
N ALA A 46 -18.05 -5.88 -2.63
CA ALA A 46 -18.25 -6.41 -1.29
C ALA A 46 -19.74 -6.32 -0.91
N LEU A 47 -20.40 -5.20 -1.21
CA LEU A 47 -21.84 -5.03 -0.97
C LEU A 47 -22.72 -5.99 -1.80
N GLN A 48 -22.27 -6.39 -2.99
CA GLN A 48 -22.96 -7.39 -3.80
C GLN A 48 -22.80 -8.82 -3.26
N ASN A 49 -21.71 -9.11 -2.55
CA ASN A 49 -21.37 -10.45 -2.09
C ASN A 49 -21.80 -10.71 -0.63
N PHE A 50 -21.67 -9.72 0.24
CA PHE A 50 -22.03 -9.84 1.65
C PHE A 50 -23.47 -9.35 1.85
N GLU A 51 -24.43 -10.25 1.71
CA GLU A 51 -25.87 -9.96 1.92
C GLU A 51 -26.20 -9.55 3.38
N SER A 52 -25.37 -9.95 4.34
CA SER A 52 -25.61 -9.64 5.75
C SER A 52 -25.08 -8.26 6.15
N ILE A 53 -26.01 -7.38 6.53
CA ILE A 53 -25.73 -6.06 7.10
C ILE A 53 -24.79 -6.15 8.31
N SER A 54 -24.83 -7.25 9.06
CA SER A 54 -23.99 -7.48 10.25
C SER A 54 -22.49 -7.53 9.91
N VAL A 55 -22.11 -8.10 8.77
CA VAL A 55 -20.71 -8.19 8.34
C VAL A 55 -20.23 -6.84 7.80
N CYS A 56 -21.06 -6.13 7.04
CA CYS A 56 -20.71 -4.77 6.58
C CYS A 56 -20.65 -3.74 7.72
N LYS A 57 -21.42 -3.91 8.81
CA LYS A 57 -21.33 -3.07 10.02
C LYS A 57 -19.96 -3.09 10.69
N LEU A 58 -19.13 -4.10 10.41
CA LEU A 58 -17.75 -4.19 10.89
C LEU A 58 -16.74 -3.43 10.02
N GLY A 59 -17.17 -2.68 9.01
CA GLY A 59 -16.32 -1.84 8.14
C GLY A 59 -15.60 -2.60 7.01
N ILE A 60 -15.72 -3.93 6.96
CA ILE A 60 -15.00 -4.78 5.99
C ILE A 60 -15.51 -4.63 4.55
N CYS A 61 -16.70 -4.06 4.37
CA CYS A 61 -17.26 -3.76 3.04
C CYS A 61 -16.67 -2.47 2.44
N ASP A 62 -16.10 -1.57 3.24
CA ASP A 62 -15.40 -0.40 2.71
C ASP A 62 -13.98 -0.79 2.22
N GLN A 63 -13.31 -1.66 2.98
CA GLN A 63 -11.98 -2.17 2.63
C GLN A 63 -11.63 -3.45 3.42
N PRO A 64 -10.80 -4.34 2.85
CA PRO A 64 -10.32 -5.55 3.51
C PRO A 64 -9.26 -5.29 4.60
N HIS A 65 -9.04 -4.03 5.02
CA HIS A 65 -8.01 -3.64 6.00
C HIS A 65 -6.60 -4.15 5.69
N ASN A 66 -6.27 -4.27 4.40
CA ASN A 66 -4.94 -4.64 3.94
C ASN A 66 -4.69 -3.92 2.61
N GLN A 67 -3.76 -2.97 2.60
CA GLN A 67 -3.50 -2.14 1.43
C GLN A 67 -3.07 -2.97 0.22
N PHE A 68 -2.28 -4.03 0.43
CA PHE A 68 -1.79 -4.87 -0.67
C PHE A 68 -2.94 -5.61 -1.32
N ILE A 69 -3.81 -6.24 -0.51
CA ILE A 69 -5.01 -6.95 -0.99
C ILE A 69 -5.95 -5.99 -1.72
N THR A 70 -6.21 -4.81 -1.15
CA THR A 70 -7.02 -3.78 -1.81
C THR A 70 -6.43 -3.38 -3.15
N THR A 71 -5.13 -3.11 -3.19
CA THR A 71 -4.44 -2.63 -4.40
C THR A 71 -4.48 -3.67 -5.50
N VAL A 72 -4.12 -4.92 -5.21
CA VAL A 72 -4.13 -5.98 -6.23
C VAL A 72 -5.56 -6.33 -6.68
N THR A 73 -6.56 -6.23 -5.80
CA THR A 73 -7.97 -6.48 -6.17
C THR A 73 -8.48 -5.42 -7.15
N GLU A 74 -8.11 -4.15 -6.92
CA GLU A 74 -8.60 -3.01 -7.71
C GLU A 74 -7.79 -2.75 -8.97
N THR A 75 -6.48 -2.97 -8.93
CA THR A 75 -5.54 -2.58 -10.01
C THR A 75 -4.76 -3.74 -10.62
N GLY A 76 -4.93 -4.95 -10.07
CA GLY A 76 -4.25 -6.14 -10.53
C GLY A 76 -2.74 -6.14 -10.27
N VAL A 77 -2.06 -7.07 -10.94
CA VAL A 77 -0.61 -7.26 -10.90
C VAL A 77 0.12 -6.00 -11.34
N ILE A 78 -0.42 -5.25 -12.31
CA ILE A 78 0.25 -4.04 -12.81
C ILE A 78 0.33 -2.98 -11.73
N GLY A 79 -0.78 -2.69 -11.04
CA GLY A 79 -0.78 -1.64 -10.02
C GLY A 79 -0.01 -2.02 -8.76
N ILE A 80 -0.05 -3.30 -8.34
CA ILE A 80 0.75 -3.76 -7.19
C ILE A 80 2.26 -3.72 -7.48
N LEU A 81 2.68 -4.05 -8.71
CA LEU A 81 4.07 -3.88 -9.13
C LEU A 81 4.47 -2.41 -9.15
N GLY A 82 3.61 -1.52 -9.65
CA GLY A 82 3.82 -0.08 -9.58
C GLY A 82 4.01 0.41 -8.15
N LEU A 83 3.20 -0.08 -7.20
CA LEU A 83 3.33 0.23 -5.78
C LEU A 83 4.68 -0.24 -5.22
N PHE A 84 5.11 -1.46 -5.54
CA PHE A 84 6.41 -1.99 -5.12
C PHE A 84 7.58 -1.20 -5.72
N VAL A 85 7.54 -0.87 -7.01
CA VAL A 85 8.58 -0.06 -7.67
C VAL A 85 8.68 1.31 -7.00
N TRP A 86 7.55 1.96 -6.75
CA TRP A 86 7.51 3.25 -6.07
C TRP A 86 8.06 3.16 -4.64
N MET A 87 7.76 2.08 -3.92
CA MET A 87 8.25 1.85 -2.56
C MET A 87 9.75 1.53 -2.51
N LEU A 88 10.28 0.84 -3.52
CA LEU A 88 11.69 0.48 -3.63
C LEU A 88 12.56 1.61 -4.19
N SER A 89 11.97 2.61 -4.86
CA SER A 89 12.69 3.76 -5.42
C SER A 89 13.69 4.43 -4.45
N PRO A 90 13.35 4.78 -3.19
CA PRO A 90 14.32 5.40 -2.26
C PRO A 90 15.51 4.50 -1.91
N PHE A 91 15.33 3.17 -1.88
CA PHE A 91 16.41 2.23 -1.57
C PHE A 91 17.48 2.18 -2.68
N THR A 92 17.06 2.41 -3.93
CA THR A 92 18.01 2.50 -5.05
C THR A 92 18.85 3.79 -5.00
N HIS A 93 18.28 4.89 -4.49
CA HIS A 93 19.00 6.15 -4.27
C HIS A 93 19.97 6.05 -3.09
N LEU A 94 19.56 5.38 -2.00
CA LEU A 94 20.39 5.07 -0.84
C LEU A 94 21.65 4.26 -1.21
N ARG A 95 21.50 3.21 -2.04
CA ARG A 95 22.64 2.41 -2.53
C ARG A 95 23.66 3.27 -3.28
N LYS A 96 23.21 4.18 -4.15
CA LYS A 96 24.09 5.08 -4.89
C LYS A 96 24.78 6.13 -4.00
N ALA A 97 24.11 6.61 -2.96
CA ALA A 97 24.69 7.53 -1.98
C ALA A 97 25.71 6.83 -1.06
N ALA A 98 25.42 5.61 -0.61
CA ALA A 98 26.32 4.79 0.21
C ALA A 98 27.62 4.43 -0.54
N THR A 99 27.55 4.13 -1.84
CA THR A 99 28.75 3.91 -2.66
C THR A 99 29.61 5.17 -2.85
N ARG A 100 29.08 6.36 -2.53
CA ARG A 100 29.81 7.64 -2.60
C ARG A 100 30.35 8.09 -1.23
N GLY A 101 30.21 7.29 -0.18
CA GLY A 101 30.73 7.61 1.17
C GLY A 101 29.99 8.75 1.88
N ILE A 102 28.88 9.23 1.34
CA ILE A 102 28.08 10.30 1.96
C ILE A 102 27.04 9.62 2.87
N ALA A 103 27.37 9.49 4.15
CA ALA A 103 26.38 9.19 5.19
C ALA A 103 25.50 10.44 5.41
N ASP A 104 24.62 10.74 4.44
CA ASP A 104 23.76 11.92 4.53
C ASP A 104 22.62 11.62 5.51
N HIS A 105 22.63 12.29 6.67
CA HIS A 105 21.57 12.28 7.68
C HIS A 105 20.19 12.73 7.14
N LYS A 106 20.15 13.17 5.87
CA LYS A 106 18.97 13.62 5.12
C LYS A 106 18.05 12.48 4.65
N ASN A 107 18.41 11.21 4.86
CA ASN A 107 17.58 10.06 4.46
C ASN A 107 16.40 9.75 5.40
N LEU A 108 15.70 10.79 5.84
CA LEU A 108 14.45 10.68 6.62
C LEU A 108 13.34 9.92 5.88
N LEU A 109 13.49 9.72 4.55
CA LEU A 109 12.60 8.90 3.74
C LEU A 109 12.63 7.40 4.08
N SER A 110 13.75 6.88 4.60
CA SER A 110 13.90 5.44 4.88
C SER A 110 13.01 4.95 6.06
N PRO A 111 13.01 5.59 7.24
CA PRO A 111 12.15 5.15 8.35
C PRO A 111 10.67 5.38 8.06
N LEU A 112 10.29 6.43 7.32
CA LEU A 112 8.91 6.68 6.90
C LEU A 112 8.36 5.57 5.99
N MET A 113 9.20 4.93 5.17
CA MET A 113 8.81 3.77 4.36
C MET A 113 8.55 2.53 5.20
N VAL A 114 9.36 2.30 6.25
CA VAL A 114 9.17 1.17 7.16
C VAL A 114 7.87 1.34 7.95
N ILE A 115 7.59 2.56 8.41
CA ILE A 115 6.32 2.87 9.09
C ILE A 115 5.13 2.66 8.15
N PHE A 116 5.21 3.17 6.90
CA PHE A 116 4.16 2.95 5.90
C PHE A 116 3.95 1.46 5.57
N LEU A 117 5.04 0.68 5.47
CA LEU A 117 4.97 -0.76 5.24
C LEU A 117 4.19 -1.47 6.35
N ILE A 118 4.50 -1.14 7.60
CA ILE A 118 3.83 -1.72 8.74
C ILE A 118 2.36 -1.29 8.76
N THR A 119 2.04 -0.01 8.54
CA THR A 119 0.64 0.44 8.53
C THR A 119 -0.15 -0.13 7.36
N ALA A 120 0.45 -0.27 6.18
CA ALA A 120 -0.18 -0.85 4.98
C ALA A 120 -0.59 -2.32 5.15
N MET A 121 0.03 -3.05 6.09
CA MET A 121 -0.37 -4.43 6.41
C MET A 121 -1.66 -4.51 7.22
N PHE A 122 -1.94 -3.50 8.05
CA PHE A 122 -3.08 -3.50 8.98
C PHE A 122 -4.21 -2.55 8.54
N ASP A 123 -3.96 -1.73 7.53
CA ASP A 123 -4.93 -0.76 7.05
C ASP A 123 -4.80 -0.48 5.55
N SER A 124 -5.87 -0.03 4.90
CA SER A 124 -5.77 0.49 3.52
C SER A 124 -5.43 1.97 3.54
N SER A 125 -4.22 2.22 4.01
CA SER A 125 -3.51 3.49 4.08
C SER A 125 -3.79 4.46 2.91
N LEU A 126 -3.76 3.99 1.66
CA LEU A 126 -3.93 4.87 0.48
C LEU A 126 -5.36 5.38 0.28
N LYS A 127 -6.36 4.75 0.91
CA LYS A 127 -7.75 5.24 0.91
C LYS A 127 -8.03 6.21 2.04
N ILE A 128 -7.23 6.17 3.10
CA ILE A 128 -7.35 7.06 4.24
C ILE A 128 -6.66 8.38 3.92
N GLN A 129 -7.45 9.46 3.89
CA GLN A 129 -7.03 10.81 3.51
C GLN A 129 -5.78 11.31 4.27
N GLY A 130 -5.55 10.81 5.49
CA GLY A 130 -4.37 11.12 6.30
C GLY A 130 -3.05 10.58 5.74
N GLN A 131 -3.03 9.49 4.97
CA GLN A 131 -1.77 8.95 4.42
C GLN A 131 -1.43 9.45 3.02
N LEU A 132 -2.42 9.95 2.27
CA LEU A 132 -2.19 10.73 1.05
C LEU A 132 -1.38 12.00 1.34
N PHE A 133 -1.58 12.62 2.50
CA PHE A 133 -0.79 13.76 2.96
C PHE A 133 0.71 13.44 3.06
N PHE A 134 1.04 12.28 3.66
CA PHE A 134 2.43 11.80 3.71
C PHE A 134 3.00 11.47 2.33
N MET A 135 2.16 11.06 1.37
CA MET A 135 2.55 10.82 -0.03
C MET A 135 2.96 12.12 -0.76
N VAL A 136 2.21 13.20 -0.56
CA VAL A 136 2.52 14.52 -1.14
C VAL A 136 3.82 15.08 -0.56
N ILE A 137 4.00 15.01 0.75
CA ILE A 137 5.26 15.42 1.41
C ILE A 137 6.44 14.62 0.85
N LYS A 138 6.27 13.31 0.64
CA LYS A 138 7.30 12.43 0.08
C LYS A 138 7.71 12.84 -1.34
N LEU A 139 6.75 13.14 -2.23
CA LEU A 139 7.06 13.62 -3.59
C LEU A 139 7.82 14.96 -3.56
N GLY A 140 7.46 15.85 -2.63
CA GLY A 140 8.18 17.10 -2.40
C GLY A 140 9.63 16.87 -1.96
N LEU A 141 9.86 15.99 -0.98
CA LEU A 141 11.20 15.66 -0.49
C LEU A 141 12.08 14.98 -1.56
N ILE A 142 11.51 14.08 -2.37
CA ILE A 142 12.23 13.45 -3.50
C ILE A 142 12.64 14.53 -4.52
N SER A 143 11.72 15.44 -4.86
CA SER A 143 12.00 16.54 -5.81
C SER A 143 13.12 17.46 -5.31
N CYS A 144 13.11 17.80 -4.02
CA CYS A 144 14.19 18.58 -3.39
C CYS A 144 15.52 17.82 -3.37
N ALA A 145 15.51 16.53 -3.03
CA ALA A 145 16.72 15.70 -3.03
C ALA A 145 17.33 15.54 -4.43
N VAL A 146 16.50 15.38 -5.46
CA VAL A 146 16.93 15.34 -6.87
C VAL A 146 17.55 16.68 -7.28
N LYS A 147 16.94 17.80 -6.91
CA LYS A 147 17.45 19.14 -7.24
C LYS A 147 18.81 19.42 -6.58
N ASN A 148 18.97 19.08 -5.29
CA ASN A 148 20.26 19.20 -4.60
C ASN A 148 21.34 18.31 -5.21
N SER A 149 21.01 17.07 -5.60
CA SER A 149 21.96 16.20 -6.29
C SER A 149 22.44 16.76 -7.64
N GLN A 150 21.64 17.56 -8.34
CA GLN A 150 22.02 18.17 -9.60
C GLN A 150 22.87 19.44 -9.40
N SER A 151 22.59 20.26 -8.37
CA SER A 151 23.40 21.44 -8.05
C SER A 151 24.80 21.07 -7.58
N ASP A 152 24.94 19.98 -6.82
CA ASP A 152 26.22 19.50 -6.32
C ASP A 152 27.10 18.96 -7.46
N GLY A 153 26.49 18.35 -8.49
CA GLY A 153 27.18 17.90 -9.70
C GLY A 153 27.59 19.02 -10.66
N ALA A 154 26.80 20.10 -10.75
CA ALA A 154 27.11 21.26 -11.59
C ALA A 154 28.24 22.14 -11.01
N SER A 155 28.43 22.11 -9.68
CA SER A 155 29.49 22.88 -9.00
C SER A 155 30.87 22.21 -9.09
N ALA A 156 30.96 20.99 -9.62
CA ALA A 156 32.19 20.21 -9.73
C ALA A 156 32.90 20.33 -11.09
N VAL A 157 32.52 21.29 -11.95
CA VAL A 157 33.26 21.56 -13.19
C VAL A 157 34.64 22.14 -12.83
N PRO A 158 35.74 21.45 -13.17
CA PRO A 158 37.07 21.96 -12.87
C PRO A 158 37.34 23.21 -13.70
N ILE A 159 37.68 24.29 -13.02
CA ILE A 159 38.26 25.51 -13.60
C ILE A 159 39.63 25.10 -14.15
N ASN A 160 39.77 25.11 -15.48
CA ASN A 160 41.04 24.96 -16.19
C ASN A 160 41.59 26.33 -16.56
#